data_AF-A0AAV1U493-F1
#
_entry.id   AF-A0AAV1U493-F1
#
_cell.length_a   1.000
_cell.length_b   1.000
_cell.length_c   1.000
_cell.angle_alpha   90.00
_cell.angle_beta   90.00
_cell.angle_gamma   90.00
#
_symmetry.space_group_name_H-M   'P 1'
#
loop_
_entity.id
_entity.type
_entity.pdbx_description
1 polymer ?
#
loop_
_entity_poly.entity_id
_entity_poly.type
_entity_poly.pdbx_seq_one_letter_code
_entity_poly.pdbx_strand_id
1 'polypeptide(L)'
;MYEGIDNLKSLYDRAGKTFSGGPSAAQDVPRRTAQPDPVRQPSVGSGAPKYPRTGDSHATGRDNSSDVRSRRGGSTAAQPDSAGHRESPLMEVEEEGKRSPHNRGEACVSESLFNRVTLALRGDLEHERDRRLQLTYAVSKHRAELAFAPLGNERALTSLRDELRVAREIVDRSRDEITAIQTLVDAHHREHKALCEMLERKGVLHRKKQRTDGTA
;
A
#
# COMPACT_ATOMS: atom_id res chain seq x y z
N MET A 1 21.84 -36.66 -2.49
CA MET A 1 22.28 -35.48 -1.75
C MET A 1 21.06 -34.59 -1.53
N TYR A 2 20.44 -34.67 -0.35
CA TYR A 2 19.29 -33.85 0.05
C TYR A 2 19.65 -33.22 1.41
N GLU A 3 20.36 -32.09 1.39
CA GLU A 3 20.73 -31.30 2.58
C GLU A 3 19.66 -30.23 2.91
N GLY A 4 18.37 -30.54 2.69
CA GLY A 4 17.30 -29.53 2.74
C GLY A 4 16.34 -29.62 3.93
N ILE A 5 16.35 -30.72 4.69
CA ILE A 5 15.25 -31.04 5.63
C ILE A 5 15.62 -30.76 7.09
N ASP A 6 16.91 -30.70 7.43
CA ASP A 6 17.36 -30.45 8.80
C ASP A 6 17.14 -29.01 9.28
N ASN A 7 16.72 -28.11 8.38
CA ASN A 7 16.56 -26.69 8.71
C ASN A 7 15.13 -26.30 9.13
N LEU A 8 14.15 -27.21 9.02
CA LEU A 8 12.76 -26.87 9.36
C LEU A 8 12.54 -26.78 10.87
N LYS A 9 13.16 -27.68 11.65
CA LYS A 9 13.13 -27.63 13.13
C LYS A 9 13.82 -26.39 13.68
N SER A 10 14.99 -26.05 13.13
CA SER A 10 15.78 -24.86 13.48
C SER A 10 15.00 -23.56 13.30
N LEU A 11 14.10 -23.52 12.31
CA LEU A 11 13.27 -22.36 12.01
C LEU A 11 12.13 -22.18 13.03
N TYR A 12 11.63 -23.27 13.60
CA TYR A 12 10.64 -23.23 14.68
C TYR A 12 11.26 -22.87 16.04
N ASP A 13 12.46 -23.37 16.35
CA ASP A 13 13.14 -23.08 17.62
C ASP A 13 13.60 -21.62 17.72
N ARG A 14 13.96 -20.98 16.59
CA ARG A 14 14.33 -19.56 16.55
C ARG A 14 13.15 -18.61 16.79
N ALA A 15 11.91 -19.07 16.59
CA ALA A 15 10.72 -18.22 16.70
C ALA A 15 10.24 -18.01 18.15
N GLY A 16 10.82 -18.69 19.15
CA GLY A 16 10.52 -18.47 20.58
C GLY A 16 9.04 -18.60 20.95
N LYS A 17 8.22 -19.25 20.11
CA LYS A 17 6.79 -19.42 20.32
C LYS A 17 6.53 -20.68 21.13
N THR A 18 6.60 -20.55 22.45
CA THR A 18 5.96 -21.49 23.36
C THR A 18 4.44 -21.35 23.21
N PHE A 19 3.78 -22.39 22.70
CA PHE A 19 2.32 -22.51 22.78
C PHE A 19 1.95 -22.78 24.24
N SER A 20 1.62 -21.72 24.96
CA SER A 20 0.92 -21.84 26.24
C SER A 20 -0.57 -21.60 26.02
N GLY A 21 -1.40 -22.51 26.53
CA GLY A 21 -2.84 -22.29 26.70
C GLY A 21 -3.73 -22.96 25.66
N GLY A 22 -3.81 -24.29 25.71
CA GLY A 22 -5.02 -24.97 25.25
C GLY A 22 -6.24 -24.51 26.06
N PRO A 23 -7.45 -24.44 25.47
CA PRO A 23 -8.63 -24.02 26.19
C PRO A 23 -9.00 -25.07 27.25
N SER A 24 -8.93 -24.63 28.50
CA SER A 24 -9.39 -25.37 29.67
C SER A 24 -10.89 -25.63 29.57
N ALA A 25 -11.27 -26.90 29.70
CA ALA A 25 -12.65 -27.33 29.82
C ALA A 25 -13.19 -27.00 31.22
N ALA A 26 -14.25 -26.18 31.29
CA ALA A 26 -15.20 -26.21 32.40
C ALA A 26 -16.53 -25.53 32.04
N GLN A 27 -17.59 -26.32 32.15
CA GLN A 27 -18.92 -25.98 32.68
C GLN A 27 -19.94 -25.25 31.78
N ASP A 28 -20.86 -26.08 31.27
CA ASP A 28 -22.32 -25.97 31.41
C ASP A 28 -22.96 -24.57 31.34
N VAL A 29 -23.53 -24.28 30.17
CA VAL A 29 -24.71 -23.40 30.07
C VAL A 29 -25.78 -24.10 29.22
N PRO A 30 -27.01 -24.27 29.73
CA PRO A 30 -28.07 -24.93 28.99
C PRO A 30 -28.55 -24.10 27.81
N ARG A 31 -28.60 -24.74 26.63
CA ARG A 31 -29.26 -24.24 25.43
C ARG A 31 -30.73 -23.89 25.74
N ARG A 32 -31.11 -22.63 25.53
CA ARG A 32 -32.51 -22.27 25.27
C ARG A 32 -32.66 -21.68 23.88
N THR A 33 -33.36 -22.48 23.09
CA THR A 33 -34.11 -22.16 21.88
C THR A 33 -34.91 -20.87 21.99
N ALA A 34 -34.77 -19.99 21.00
CA ALA A 34 -35.83 -19.10 20.58
C ALA A 34 -35.67 -18.85 19.07
N GLN A 35 -36.39 -19.65 18.29
CA GLN A 35 -36.71 -19.39 16.90
C GLN A 35 -37.56 -18.10 16.83
N PRO A 36 -37.23 -17.14 15.96
CA PRO A 36 -38.22 -16.21 15.43
C PRO A 36 -38.83 -16.82 14.16
N ASP A 37 -40.16 -16.98 14.19
CA ASP A 37 -40.97 -17.40 13.06
C ASP A 37 -40.77 -16.50 11.81
N PRO A 38 -40.83 -17.07 10.59
CA PRO A 38 -40.85 -16.29 9.36
C PRO A 38 -42.25 -15.70 9.15
N VAL A 39 -42.41 -14.43 9.49
CA VAL A 39 -43.63 -13.69 9.15
C VAL A 39 -43.67 -13.45 7.65
N ARG A 40 -44.80 -13.88 7.08
CA ARG A 40 -45.21 -13.81 5.69
C ARG A 40 -45.12 -12.41 5.07
N GLN A 41 -44.86 -12.44 3.77
CA GLN A 41 -44.94 -11.37 2.77
C GLN A 41 -46.18 -10.48 2.88
N PRO A 42 -46.02 -9.19 2.52
CA PRO A 42 -47.03 -8.46 1.77
C PRO A 42 -46.66 -8.40 0.27
N SER A 43 -47.67 -8.75 -0.53
CA SER A 43 -47.77 -8.63 -1.98
C SER A 43 -47.42 -7.21 -2.46
N VAL A 44 -46.32 -7.06 -3.21
CA VAL A 44 -46.03 -5.83 -3.98
C VAL A 44 -46.24 -6.13 -5.46
N GLY A 45 -47.15 -5.35 -6.03
CA GLY A 45 -47.66 -5.49 -7.37
C GLY A 45 -46.60 -5.41 -8.46
N SER A 46 -46.85 -6.23 -9.47
CA SER A 46 -46.39 -6.10 -10.85
C SER A 46 -46.44 -4.64 -11.33
N GLY A 47 -45.30 -3.96 -11.27
CA GLY A 47 -45.00 -2.74 -12.01
C GLY A 47 -43.86 -3.01 -12.98
N ALA A 48 -44.19 -3.16 -14.26
CA ALA A 48 -43.24 -3.41 -15.34
C ALA A 48 -42.16 -2.30 -15.43
N PRO A 49 -40.86 -2.63 -15.59
CA PRO A 49 -39.88 -1.65 -16.01
C PRO A 49 -40.00 -1.42 -17.52
N LYS A 50 -40.85 -0.45 -17.91
CA LYS A 50 -40.80 0.15 -19.26
C LYS A 50 -39.62 1.13 -19.31
N TYR A 51 -38.43 0.64 -19.64
CA TYR A 51 -37.38 1.50 -20.17
C TYR A 51 -37.21 1.23 -21.67
N PRO A 52 -37.31 2.26 -22.52
CA PRO A 52 -36.91 2.12 -23.90
C PRO A 52 -35.39 2.00 -24.01
N ARG A 53 -34.99 1.08 -24.89
CA ARG A 53 -33.66 0.89 -25.43
C ARG A 53 -33.32 2.06 -26.35
N THR A 54 -32.46 2.97 -25.92
CA THR A 54 -31.86 3.99 -26.80
C THR A 54 -30.40 3.63 -27.00
N GLY A 55 -30.12 3.09 -28.20
CA GLY A 55 -28.78 2.85 -28.68
C GLY A 55 -28.10 4.14 -29.15
N ASP A 56 -26.77 4.11 -29.01
CA ASP A 56 -25.73 4.66 -29.87
C ASP A 56 -25.83 6.13 -30.33
N SER A 57 -24.85 6.93 -29.88
CA SER A 57 -24.13 7.83 -30.79
C SER A 57 -22.78 8.23 -30.20
N HIS A 58 -21.75 7.96 -31.01
CA HIS A 58 -20.37 8.33 -30.84
C HIS A 58 -20.17 9.81 -30.53
N ALA A 59 -19.35 10.11 -29.54
CA ALA A 59 -18.67 11.40 -29.42
C ALA A 59 -17.16 11.16 -29.44
N THR A 60 -16.65 11.03 -30.65
CA THR A 60 -15.22 11.20 -30.98
C THR A 60 -14.85 12.64 -30.66
N GLY A 61 -14.01 12.85 -29.64
CA GLY A 61 -13.61 14.21 -29.30
C GLY A 61 -12.67 14.27 -28.10
N ARG A 62 -11.37 14.14 -28.35
CA ARG A 62 -10.41 15.16 -27.88
C ARG A 62 -9.04 14.96 -28.51
N ASP A 63 -8.75 15.87 -29.42
CA ASP A 63 -7.42 16.20 -29.90
C ASP A 63 -6.51 16.55 -28.72
N ASN A 64 -5.40 15.84 -28.57
CA ASN A 64 -4.28 16.26 -27.76
C ASN A 64 -3.07 16.46 -28.68
N SER A 65 -3.17 17.50 -29.51
CA SER A 65 -2.00 18.20 -30.03
C SER A 65 -1.40 19.02 -28.89
N SER A 66 -0.18 18.69 -28.49
CA SER A 66 0.66 19.59 -27.71
C SER A 66 2.00 19.78 -28.40
N ASP A 67 1.95 20.54 -29.48
CA ASP A 67 3.09 21.30 -30.02
C ASP A 67 3.43 22.41 -29.01
N VAL A 68 4.21 22.09 -27.98
CA VAL A 68 4.82 23.13 -27.13
C VAL A 68 6.05 23.64 -27.85
N ARG A 69 5.82 24.74 -28.59
CA ARG A 69 6.85 25.60 -29.15
C ARG A 69 7.84 26.03 -28.05
N SER A 70 9.02 25.44 -28.06
CA SER A 70 10.21 25.96 -27.38
C SER A 70 10.60 27.30 -28.02
N ARG A 71 10.06 28.40 -27.47
CA ARG A 71 10.55 29.78 -27.70
C ARG A 71 11.48 30.10 -26.54
N ARG A 72 12.78 30.20 -26.81
CA ARG A 72 13.46 31.47 -27.09
C ARG A 72 13.25 32.49 -25.96
N GLY A 73 14.29 32.68 -25.17
CA GLY A 73 14.35 33.76 -24.18
C GLY A 73 15.68 33.74 -23.44
N GLY A 74 16.76 34.05 -24.15
CA GLY A 74 18.02 34.38 -23.49
C GLY A 74 17.87 35.64 -22.65
N SER A 75 18.64 35.72 -21.57
CA SER A 75 19.04 37.00 -21.00
C SER A 75 20.39 36.83 -20.33
N THR A 76 21.42 37.08 -21.14
CA THR A 76 22.74 37.51 -20.69
C THR A 76 22.56 38.88 -20.05
N ALA A 77 22.64 38.96 -18.72
CA ALA A 77 22.76 40.25 -18.03
C ALA A 77 24.23 40.50 -17.72
N ALA A 78 24.82 41.39 -18.52
CA ALA A 78 26.09 42.03 -18.22
C ALA A 78 25.90 43.09 -17.11
N GLN A 79 26.89 43.11 -16.21
CA GLN A 79 27.44 44.14 -15.30
C GLN A 79 26.61 45.32 -14.77
N PRO A 80 26.99 45.77 -13.56
CA PRO A 80 27.49 47.14 -13.47
C PRO A 80 28.87 47.23 -12.80
N ASP A 81 29.81 47.81 -13.54
CA ASP A 81 30.91 48.60 -13.00
C ASP A 81 30.34 49.63 -12.01
N SER A 82 30.85 49.63 -10.77
CA SER A 82 30.54 50.66 -9.79
C SER A 82 31.84 51.24 -9.26
N ALA A 83 32.21 52.36 -9.89
CA ALA A 83 32.68 53.60 -9.30
C ALA A 83 33.59 53.51 -8.06
N GLY A 84 34.82 53.97 -8.27
CA GLY A 84 35.81 54.16 -7.23
C GLY A 84 35.35 55.04 -6.07
N HIS A 85 35.79 54.66 -4.88
CA HIS A 85 35.78 55.52 -3.71
C HIS A 85 37.21 55.91 -3.36
N ARG A 86 37.45 57.21 -3.54
CA ARG A 86 38.54 58.04 -3.02
C ARG A 86 39.21 57.48 -1.77
N GLU A 87 40.51 57.24 -1.90
CA GLU A 87 41.47 57.40 -0.82
C GLU A 87 41.32 58.81 -0.23
N SER A 88 41.06 58.88 1.07
CA SER A 88 41.11 60.13 1.82
C SER A 88 42.48 60.24 2.47
N PRO A 89 43.25 61.33 2.29
CA PRO A 89 44.47 61.53 3.05
C PRO A 89 44.14 61.76 4.52
N LEU A 90 44.75 60.96 5.37
CA LEU A 90 44.77 61.14 6.82
C LEU A 90 45.57 62.42 7.12
N MET A 91 44.89 63.51 7.48
CA MET A 91 45.56 64.66 8.07
C MET A 91 46.00 64.30 9.49
N GLU A 92 47.31 64.33 9.69
CA GLU A 92 47.99 64.38 10.97
C GLU A 92 47.66 65.72 11.64
N VAL A 93 46.73 65.69 12.61
CA VAL A 93 46.52 66.79 13.55
C VAL A 93 47.20 66.38 14.85
N GLU A 94 48.40 66.92 15.07
CA GLU A 94 48.95 67.08 16.40
C GLU A 94 48.00 67.98 17.21
N GLU A 95 47.27 67.40 18.16
CA GLU A 95 46.77 68.17 19.29
C GLU A 95 47.21 67.51 20.61
N GLU A 96 48.26 68.10 21.17
CA GLU A 96 48.74 67.87 22.51
C GLU A 96 47.76 68.51 23.50
N GLY A 97 46.85 67.72 24.07
CA GLY A 97 45.74 68.22 24.89
C GLY A 97 45.36 67.32 26.07
N LYS A 98 46.16 67.39 27.15
CA LYS A 98 45.80 67.14 28.56
C LYS A 98 44.85 65.96 28.86
N ARG A 99 45.45 64.79 29.12
CA ARG A 99 44.79 63.62 29.75
C ARG A 99 44.23 63.99 31.13
N SER A 100 42.91 64.02 31.26
CA SER A 100 42.22 64.03 32.55
C SER A 100 41.98 62.58 33.03
N PRO A 101 42.43 62.17 34.23
CA PRO A 101 42.23 60.83 34.75
C PRO A 101 40.92 60.78 35.56
N HIS A 102 39.80 60.89 34.87
CA HIS A 102 38.48 60.65 35.47
C HIS A 102 37.64 59.91 34.43
N ASN A 103 37.00 58.81 34.83
CA ASN A 103 36.13 57.92 34.02
C ASN A 103 36.74 56.59 33.51
N ARG A 104 37.80 56.07 34.13
CA ARG A 104 38.30 54.71 33.80
C ARG A 104 37.40 53.57 34.31
N GLY A 105 36.47 53.86 35.21
CA GLY A 105 35.56 52.89 35.83
C GLY A 105 34.33 52.52 34.98
N GLU A 106 33.80 53.44 34.17
CA GLU A 106 32.58 53.18 33.37
C GLU A 106 32.87 52.38 32.08
N ALA A 107 34.01 52.63 31.43
CA ALA A 107 34.42 51.90 30.22
C ALA A 107 34.68 50.40 30.47
N CYS A 108 35.11 50.04 31.68
CA CYS A 108 35.43 48.65 32.04
C CYS A 108 34.17 47.79 32.25
N VAL A 109 33.09 48.40 32.77
CA VAL A 109 31.80 47.72 32.95
C VAL A 109 31.14 47.44 31.60
N SER A 110 31.22 48.36 30.64
CA SER A 110 30.66 48.17 29.29
C SER A 110 31.33 47.04 28.51
N GLU A 111 32.65 46.86 28.64
CA GLU A 111 33.40 45.83 27.91
C GLU A 111 33.09 44.42 28.44
N SER A 112 32.94 44.28 29.76
CA SER A 112 32.57 43.00 30.39
C SER A 112 31.15 42.53 29.99
N LEU A 113 30.20 43.48 29.91
CA LEU A 113 28.83 43.20 29.46
C LEU A 113 28.80 42.83 27.97
N PHE A 114 29.55 43.55 27.14
CA PHE A 114 29.66 43.26 25.72
C PHE A 114 30.22 41.86 25.46
N ASN A 115 31.31 41.48 26.14
CA ASN A 115 31.89 40.14 26.03
C ASN A 115 30.91 39.05 26.46
N ARG A 116 30.16 39.27 27.56
CA ARG A 116 29.15 38.33 28.03
C ARG A 116 28.01 38.15 27.03
N VAL A 117 27.50 39.24 26.46
CA VAL A 117 26.46 39.19 25.42
C VAL A 117 26.97 38.48 24.16
N THR A 118 28.21 38.76 23.76
CA THR A 118 28.83 38.13 22.58
C THR A 118 28.98 36.62 22.77
N LEU A 119 29.41 36.16 23.94
CA LEU A 119 29.51 34.74 24.26
C LEU A 119 28.14 34.06 24.31
N ALA A 120 27.13 34.72 24.87
CA ALA A 120 25.76 34.21 24.89
C ALA A 120 25.20 34.03 23.46
N LEU A 121 25.33 35.07 22.62
CA LEU A 121 24.89 35.01 21.22
C LEU A 121 25.64 33.94 20.42
N ARG A 122 26.93 33.72 20.69
CA ARG A 122 27.69 32.62 20.07
C ARG A 122 27.09 31.25 20.44
N GLY A 123 26.78 31.04 21.73
CA GLY A 123 26.15 29.81 22.19
C GLY A 123 24.78 29.58 21.56
N ASP A 124 23.95 30.62 21.48
CA ASP A 124 22.63 30.53 20.85
C ASP A 124 22.72 30.21 19.35
N LEU A 125 23.69 30.80 18.64
CA LEU A 125 23.93 30.51 17.22
C LEU A 125 24.42 29.09 16.98
N GLU A 126 25.32 28.58 17.82
CA GLU A 126 25.79 27.20 17.74
C GLU A 126 24.65 26.22 18.01
N HIS A 127 23.85 26.48 19.05
CA HIS A 127 22.66 25.69 19.36
C HIS A 127 21.65 25.67 18.21
N GLU A 128 21.32 26.83 17.62
CA GLU A 128 20.39 26.89 16.50
C GLU A 128 20.98 26.23 15.24
N ARG A 129 22.29 26.34 15.01
CA ARG A 129 22.96 25.62 13.91
C ARG A 129 22.79 24.11 14.07
N ASP A 130 23.03 23.59 15.26
CA ASP A 130 22.91 22.16 15.54
C ASP A 130 21.45 21.69 15.42
N ARG A 131 20.50 22.49 15.93
CA ARG A 131 19.06 22.23 15.76
C ARG A 131 18.67 22.18 14.28
N ARG A 132 19.16 23.10 13.44
CA ARG A 132 18.88 23.11 12.00
C ARG A 132 19.49 21.90 11.29
N LEU A 133 20.69 21.48 11.68
CA LEU A 133 21.31 20.26 11.14
C LEU A 133 20.49 19.01 11.48
N GLN A 134 20.06 18.87 12.73
CA GLN A 134 19.19 17.77 13.16
C GLN A 134 17.87 17.75 12.39
N LEU A 135 17.23 18.92 12.22
CA LEU A 135 15.98 19.02 11.46
C LEU A 135 16.19 18.67 9.99
N THR A 136 17.28 19.16 9.37
CA THR A 136 17.61 18.85 7.98
C THR A 136 17.82 17.35 7.78
N TYR A 137 18.51 16.69 8.72
CA TYR A 137 18.68 15.25 8.72
C TYR A 137 17.35 14.50 8.89
N ALA A 138 16.48 14.94 9.80
CA ALA A 138 15.16 14.32 9.99
C ALA A 138 14.29 14.45 8.72
N VAL A 139 14.27 15.62 8.10
CA VAL A 139 13.54 15.87 6.84
C VAL A 139 14.10 15.02 5.71
N SER A 140 15.43 14.91 5.57
CA SER A 140 16.04 14.09 4.52
C SER A 140 15.75 12.61 4.72
N LYS A 141 15.79 12.12 5.97
CA LYS A 141 15.40 10.75 6.34
C LYS A 141 13.95 10.45 5.98
N HIS A 142 13.01 11.30 6.41
CA HIS A 142 11.59 11.11 6.09
C HIS A 142 11.30 11.20 4.59
N ARG A 143 11.98 12.09 3.86
CA ARG A 143 11.86 12.16 2.40
C ARG A 143 12.36 10.88 1.74
N ALA A 144 13.44 10.29 2.24
CA ALA A 144 13.92 9.00 1.74
C ALA A 144 12.89 7.89 2.03
N GLU A 145 12.39 7.79 3.25
CA GLU A 145 11.34 6.81 3.63
C GLU A 145 10.11 6.91 2.71
N LEU A 146 9.64 8.15 2.45
CA LEU A 146 8.53 8.41 1.53
C LEU A 146 8.85 8.06 0.07
N ALA A 147 10.10 8.20 -0.37
CA ALA A 147 10.50 7.83 -1.72
C ALA A 147 10.62 6.30 -1.91
N PHE A 148 10.98 5.56 -0.86
CA PHE A 148 11.19 4.11 -0.93
C PHE A 148 9.96 3.28 -0.55
N ALA A 149 9.04 3.79 0.27
CA ALA A 149 7.81 3.07 0.63
C ALA A 149 6.95 2.66 -0.60
N PRO A 150 6.75 3.50 -1.63
CA PRO A 150 6.02 3.11 -2.84
C PRO A 150 6.66 1.93 -3.57
N LEU A 151 8.00 1.90 -3.67
CA LEU A 151 8.73 0.86 -4.41
C LEU A 151 8.57 -0.53 -3.76
N GLY A 152 8.57 -0.59 -2.43
CA GLY A 152 8.30 -1.84 -1.70
C GLY A 152 6.90 -2.37 -1.97
N ASN A 153 5.91 -1.47 -1.94
CA ASN A 153 4.52 -1.80 -2.20
C ASN A 153 4.28 -2.21 -3.66
N GLU A 154 4.89 -1.53 -4.63
CA GLU A 154 4.78 -1.87 -6.06
C GLU A 154 5.35 -3.26 -6.37
N ARG A 155 6.49 -3.62 -5.79
CA ARG A 155 7.07 -4.96 -5.93
C ARG A 155 6.16 -6.04 -5.34
N ALA A 156 5.61 -5.81 -4.15
CA ALA A 156 4.68 -6.73 -3.52
C ALA A 156 3.39 -6.89 -4.33
N LEU A 157 2.82 -5.79 -4.82
CA LEU A 157 1.64 -5.80 -5.70
C LEU A 157 1.91 -6.55 -7.01
N THR A 158 3.10 -6.37 -7.59
CA THR A 158 3.50 -7.09 -8.80
C THR A 158 3.61 -8.60 -8.53
N SER A 159 4.24 -9.00 -7.43
CA SER A 159 4.32 -10.40 -7.01
C SER A 159 2.93 -11.03 -6.83
N LEU A 160 2.03 -10.35 -6.13
CA LEU A 160 0.65 -10.81 -5.93
C LEU A 160 -0.10 -10.94 -7.25
N ARG A 161 0.13 -10.03 -8.21
CA ARG A 161 -0.50 -10.09 -9.53
C ARG A 161 -0.02 -11.31 -10.32
N ASP A 162 1.27 -11.64 -10.23
CA ASP A 162 1.85 -12.79 -10.92
C ASP A 162 1.37 -14.11 -10.30
N GLU A 163 1.30 -14.19 -8.96
CA GLU A 163 0.69 -15.33 -8.26
C GLU A 163 -0.78 -15.51 -8.64
N LEU A 164 -1.55 -14.42 -8.70
CA LEU A 164 -2.95 -14.46 -9.12
C LEU A 164 -3.10 -14.95 -10.56
N ARG A 165 -2.19 -14.56 -11.46
CA ARG A 165 -2.16 -15.06 -12.85
C ARG A 165 -1.94 -16.57 -12.89
N VAL A 166 -0.98 -17.09 -12.13
CA VAL A 166 -0.69 -18.52 -12.05
C VAL A 166 -1.89 -19.28 -11.46
N ALA A 167 -2.50 -18.77 -10.39
CA ALA A 167 -3.66 -19.38 -9.78
C ALA A 167 -4.86 -19.47 -10.75
N ARG A 168 -5.08 -18.43 -11.57
CA ARG A 168 -6.12 -18.45 -12.61
C ARG A 168 -5.85 -19.52 -13.65
N GLU A 169 -4.61 -19.64 -14.12
CA GLU A 169 -4.22 -20.66 -15.09
C GLU A 169 -4.46 -22.09 -14.54
N ILE A 170 -4.14 -22.31 -13.26
CA ILE A 170 -4.40 -23.60 -12.59
C ILE A 170 -5.91 -23.87 -12.52
N VAL A 171 -6.72 -22.88 -12.17
CA VAL A 171 -8.18 -23.02 -12.10
C VAL A 171 -8.76 -23.35 -13.48
N ASP A 172 -8.31 -22.68 -14.53
CA ASP A 172 -8.79 -22.93 -15.89
C ASP A 172 -8.39 -24.33 -16.37
N ARG A 173 -7.13 -24.76 -16.12
CA ARG A 173 -6.70 -26.15 -16.38
C ARG A 173 -7.57 -27.17 -15.63
N SER A 174 -7.86 -26.91 -14.36
CA SER A 174 -8.69 -27.80 -13.55
C SER A 174 -10.13 -27.88 -14.08
N ARG A 175 -10.68 -26.78 -14.60
CA ARG A 175 -12.01 -26.78 -15.24
C ARG A 175 -12.04 -27.62 -16.50
N ASP A 176 -11.00 -27.55 -17.33
CA ASP A 176 -10.88 -28.37 -18.53
C ASP A 176 -10.82 -29.86 -18.17
N GLU A 177 -10.04 -30.22 -17.15
CA GLU A 177 -9.95 -31.60 -16.63
C GLU A 177 -11.30 -32.11 -16.10
N ILE A 178 -12.02 -31.30 -15.31
CA ILE A 178 -13.36 -31.64 -14.82
C ILE A 178 -14.31 -31.88 -15.99
N THR A 179 -14.26 -31.04 -17.03
CA THR A 179 -15.10 -31.19 -18.21
C THR A 179 -14.77 -32.49 -18.94
N ALA A 180 -13.50 -32.81 -19.12
CA ALA A 180 -13.06 -34.07 -19.72
C ALA A 180 -13.57 -35.28 -18.93
N ILE A 181 -13.43 -35.27 -17.61
CA ILE A 181 -13.95 -36.35 -16.73
C ILE A 181 -15.47 -36.47 -16.87
N GLN A 182 -16.21 -35.35 -16.89
CA GLN A 182 -17.65 -35.38 -17.05
C GLN A 182 -18.07 -36.03 -18.38
N THR A 183 -17.39 -35.69 -19.48
CA THR A 183 -17.68 -36.31 -20.78
C THR A 183 -17.41 -37.82 -20.79
N LEU A 184 -16.39 -38.28 -20.08
CA LEU A 184 -16.07 -39.70 -19.95
C LEU A 184 -17.13 -40.43 -19.10
N VAL A 185 -17.56 -39.84 -17.99
CA VAL A 185 -18.62 -40.38 -17.14
C VAL A 185 -19.92 -40.51 -17.94
N ASP A 186 -20.28 -39.49 -18.71
CA ASP A 186 -21.48 -39.52 -19.55
C ASP A 186 -21.39 -40.59 -20.65
N ALA A 187 -20.23 -40.76 -21.27
CA ALA A 187 -19.99 -41.82 -22.25
C ALA A 187 -20.17 -43.21 -21.62
N HIS A 188 -19.51 -43.46 -20.49
CA HIS A 188 -19.62 -44.72 -19.76
C HIS A 188 -21.06 -44.99 -19.30
N HIS A 189 -21.78 -43.96 -18.86
CA HIS A 189 -23.20 -44.08 -18.50
C HIS A 189 -24.05 -44.52 -19.70
N ARG A 190 -23.83 -43.95 -20.90
CA ARG A 190 -24.53 -44.36 -22.12
C ARG A 190 -24.21 -45.81 -22.51
N GLU A 191 -22.95 -46.22 -22.41
CA GLU A 191 -22.53 -47.60 -22.68
C GLU A 191 -23.17 -48.59 -21.71
N HIS A 192 -23.11 -48.30 -20.41
CA HIS A 192 -23.74 -49.12 -19.37
C HIS A 192 -25.26 -49.25 -19.61
N LYS A 193 -25.93 -48.15 -19.96
CA LYS A 193 -27.35 -48.16 -20.32
C LYS A 193 -27.62 -49.06 -21.52
N ALA A 194 -26.83 -48.94 -22.59
CA ALA A 194 -26.98 -49.77 -23.79
C ALA A 194 -26.79 -51.27 -23.50
N LEU A 195 -25.82 -51.62 -22.65
CA LEU A 195 -25.58 -53.00 -22.21
C LEU A 195 -26.76 -53.54 -21.40
N CYS A 196 -27.31 -52.74 -20.46
CA CYS A 196 -28.50 -53.12 -19.70
C CYS A 196 -29.69 -53.40 -20.61
N GLU A 197 -29.98 -52.51 -21.56
CA GLU A 197 -31.07 -52.70 -22.53
C GLU A 197 -30.88 -53.96 -23.38
N MET A 198 -29.65 -54.27 -23.81
CA MET A 198 -29.36 -55.49 -24.55
C MET A 198 -29.63 -56.75 -23.69
N LEU A 199 -29.22 -56.75 -22.42
CA LEU A 199 -29.41 -57.88 -21.52
C LEU A 199 -30.89 -58.11 -21.18
N GLU A 200 -31.66 -57.03 -21.03
CA GLU A 200 -33.11 -57.08 -20.87
C GLU A 200 -33.78 -57.69 -22.11
N ARG A 201 -33.41 -57.25 -23.32
CA ARG A 201 -33.96 -57.79 -24.58
C ARG A 201 -33.65 -59.27 -24.77
N LYS A 202 -32.49 -59.74 -24.31
CA LYS A 202 -32.10 -61.16 -24.34
C LYS A 202 -32.75 -62.00 -23.24
N GLY A 203 -33.57 -61.41 -22.35
CA GLY A 203 -34.22 -62.11 -21.24
C GLY A 203 -33.27 -62.52 -20.11
N VAL A 204 -32.00 -62.08 -20.15
CA VAL A 204 -30.98 -62.43 -19.16
C VAL A 204 -31.25 -61.71 -17.84
N LEU A 205 -31.74 -60.48 -17.92
CA LEU A 205 -32.22 -59.74 -16.76
C LEU A 205 -33.73 -59.89 -16.65
N HIS A 206 -34.21 -60.65 -15.66
CA HIS A 206 -35.63 -60.70 -15.35
C HIS A 206 -36.05 -59.38 -14.72
N ARG A 207 -36.93 -58.64 -15.40
CA ARG A 207 -37.56 -57.43 -14.87
C ARG A 207 -38.34 -57.84 -13.62
N LYS A 208 -37.79 -57.60 -12.42
CA LYS A 208 -38.52 -57.73 -11.16
C LYS A 208 -39.71 -56.78 -11.29
N LYS A 209 -40.89 -57.33 -11.59
CA LYS A 209 -42.14 -56.57 -11.53
C LYS A 209 -42.24 -56.08 -10.09
N GLN A 210 -42.12 -54.78 -9.88
CA GLN A 210 -42.58 -54.19 -8.62
C GLN A 210 -44.06 -54.57 -8.52
N ARG A 211 -44.38 -55.49 -7.61
CA ARG A 211 -45.76 -55.71 -7.18
C ARG A 211 -46.17 -54.39 -6.52
N THR A 212 -46.90 -53.57 -7.26
CA THR A 212 -47.72 -52.52 -6.68
C THR A 212 -48.89 -53.23 -6.00
N ASP A 213 -48.65 -53.74 -4.79
CA ASP A 213 -49.70 -54.18 -3.90
C ASP A 213 -50.40 -52.91 -3.39
N GLY A 214 -51.40 -52.47 -4.17
CA GLY A 214 -52.32 -51.42 -3.76
C GLY A 214 -53.02 -51.87 -2.50
N THR A 215 -52.65 -51.27 -1.37
CA THR A 215 -53.40 -51.41 -0.12
C THR A 215 -54.48 -50.34 -0.13
N ALA A 216 -55.72 -50.77 -0.35
CA ALA A 216 -56.93 -50.02 -0.03
C ALA A 216 -57.36 -50.36 1.39
#